data_AF-A0A1X0DBD1-F1
#
_entry.id   AF-A0A1X0DBD1-F1
#
_cell.length_a   1.000
_cell.length_b   1.000
_cell.length_c   1.000
_cell.angle_alpha   90.00
_cell.angle_beta   90.00
_cell.angle_gamma   90.00
#
_symmetry.space_group_name_H-M   'P 1'
#
loop_
_entity.id
_entity.type
_entity.pdbx_description
1 polymer ?
#
loop_
_entity_poly.entity_id
_entity_poly.type
_entity_poly.pdbx_seq_one_letter_code
_entity_poly.pdbx_strand_id
1 'polypeptide(L)'
;MDSDRRPRVGRRWWLIPLVAVAASLTAFVLAIAGYFTWALLNLEDAVGYQPIDEKTAARAMKNRKVGIPDGFAFVDGAAYYVFSGADSYWARYRAPGDFADAKSAVAKANPHFPALRDIPCDDHYLHSFGEHAKLSCTPTTRTAVVVAYAGDHPKPVTDKYPGASDVESLLVVDTGAGVLLLVSSAGH
;
A
#
# COMPACT_ATOMS: atom_id res chain seq x y z
N MET A 1 -66.09 37.78 48.59
CA MET A 1 -64.88 38.53 48.19
C MET A 1 -63.72 37.88 48.92
N ASP A 2 -62.97 37.04 48.23
CA ASP A 2 -61.71 36.52 48.75
C ASP A 2 -60.77 36.32 47.56
N SER A 3 -59.93 37.33 47.34
CA SER A 3 -58.91 37.39 46.31
C SER A 3 -57.56 37.32 47.00
N ASP A 4 -56.87 36.18 46.92
CA ASP A 4 -55.43 36.16 46.67
C ASP A 4 -54.92 34.71 46.52
N ARG A 5 -54.88 34.20 45.29
CA ARG A 5 -53.94 33.14 44.90
C ARG A 5 -52.94 33.72 43.92
N ARG A 6 -51.81 34.20 44.42
CA ARG A 6 -50.65 34.49 43.57
C ARG A 6 -49.96 33.18 43.17
N PRO A 7 -49.69 32.92 41.88
CA PRO A 7 -48.93 31.77 41.47
C PRO A 7 -47.45 31.98 41.81
N ARG A 8 -46.86 31.09 42.64
CA ARG A 8 -45.40 30.99 42.84
C ARG A 8 -44.76 30.37 41.60
N VAL A 9 -44.72 31.10 40.49
CA VAL A 9 -43.91 30.74 39.31
C VAL A 9 -42.73 31.69 39.27
N GLY A 10 -41.77 31.49 40.16
CA GLY A 10 -40.67 32.44 40.29
C GLY A 10 -39.47 31.87 41.01
N ARG A 11 -38.84 30.81 40.47
CA ARG A 11 -37.45 30.49 40.88
C ARG A 11 -36.62 29.51 40.04
N ARG A 12 -36.94 29.16 38.79
CA ARG A 12 -36.12 28.16 38.05
C ARG A 12 -35.89 28.41 36.55
N TRP A 13 -36.23 29.59 36.01
CA TRP A 13 -36.01 29.90 34.58
C TRP A 13 -34.53 29.93 34.17
N TRP A 14 -33.65 30.41 35.06
CA TRP A 14 -32.20 30.35 34.95
C TRP A 14 -31.56 28.95 34.97
N LEU A 15 -32.28 27.90 35.41
CA LEU A 15 -31.78 26.52 35.37
C LEU A 15 -31.92 25.89 33.98
N ILE A 16 -32.86 26.38 33.16
CA ILE A 16 -33.10 25.89 31.78
C ILE A 16 -31.86 26.08 30.88
N PRO A 17 -31.23 27.27 30.79
CA PRO A 17 -30.02 27.43 29.99
C PRO A 17 -28.83 26.63 30.55
N LEU A 18 -28.73 26.48 31.87
CA LEU A 18 -27.68 25.66 32.50
C LEU A 18 -27.81 24.16 32.14
N VAL A 19 -29.03 23.62 32.14
CA VAL A 19 -29.29 22.24 31.71
C VAL A 19 -28.99 22.07 30.21
N ALA A 20 -29.36 23.06 29.38
CA ALA A 20 -29.06 23.02 27.94
C ALA A 20 -27.55 23.07 27.65
N VAL A 21 -26.79 23.89 28.38
CA VAL A 21 -25.32 23.94 28.28
C VAL A 21 -24.70 22.62 28.75
N ALA A 22 -25.15 22.08 29.88
CA ALA A 22 -24.64 20.80 30.39
C ALA A 22 -24.94 19.62 29.44
N ALA A 23 -26.13 19.58 28.85
CA ALA A 23 -26.50 18.58 27.85
C ALA A 23 -25.66 18.72 26.58
N SER A 24 -25.41 19.96 26.13
CA SER A 24 -24.59 20.23 24.95
C SER A 24 -23.13 19.84 25.15
N LEU A 25 -22.55 20.15 26.31
CA LEU A 25 -21.19 19.73 26.67
C LEU A 25 -21.08 18.21 26.75
N THR A 26 -22.09 17.55 27.31
CA THR A 26 -22.12 16.08 27.40
C THR A 26 -22.18 15.44 26.01
N ALA A 27 -23.07 15.92 25.15
CA ALA A 27 -23.16 15.48 23.76
C ALA A 27 -21.85 15.73 22.99
N PHE A 28 -21.19 16.87 23.21
CA PHE A 28 -19.91 17.19 22.58
C PHE A 28 -18.80 16.25 23.04
N VAL A 29 -18.69 15.97 24.35
CA VAL A 29 -17.72 15.00 24.89
C VAL A 29 -17.98 13.60 24.35
N LEU A 30 -19.25 13.17 24.26
CA LEU A 30 -19.61 11.87 23.69
C LEU A 30 -19.30 11.79 22.19
N ALA A 31 -19.51 12.88 21.44
CA ALA A 31 -19.13 12.93 20.02
C ALA A 31 -17.61 12.84 19.84
N ILE A 32 -16.83 13.52 20.68
CA ILE A 32 -15.37 13.41 20.69
C ILE A 32 -14.94 11.99 21.04
N ALA A 33 -15.47 11.42 22.13
CA ALA A 33 -15.14 10.05 22.53
C ALA A 33 -15.51 9.04 21.43
N GLY A 34 -16.67 9.18 20.81
CA GLY A 34 -17.10 8.36 19.68
C GLY A 34 -16.19 8.50 18.46
N TYR A 35 -15.73 9.72 18.15
CA TYR A 35 -14.74 9.94 17.09
C TYR A 35 -13.40 9.27 17.41
N PHE A 36 -12.90 9.39 18.63
CA PHE A 36 -11.66 8.73 19.05
C PHE A 36 -11.79 7.20 19.04
N THR A 37 -12.91 6.65 19.52
CA THR A 37 -13.17 5.21 19.45
C THR A 37 -13.26 4.72 18.01
N TRP A 38 -13.95 5.44 17.13
CA TRP A 38 -14.01 5.12 15.70
C TRP A 38 -12.61 5.20 15.05
N ALA A 39 -11.82 6.23 15.35
CA ALA A 39 -10.46 6.36 14.83
C ALA A 39 -9.54 5.23 15.33
N LEU A 40 -9.65 4.84 16.61
CA LEU A 40 -8.88 3.74 17.20
C LEU A 40 -9.25 2.38 16.58
N LEU A 41 -10.54 2.13 16.35
CA LEU A 41 -10.99 0.89 15.71
C LEU A 41 -10.55 0.78 14.25
N ASN A 42 -10.49 1.90 13.51
CA ASN A 42 -9.98 1.89 12.13
C ASN A 42 -8.44 1.85 12.04
N LEU A 43 -7.72 2.13 13.13
CA LEU A 43 -6.26 2.00 13.17
C LEU A 43 -5.81 0.53 13.17
N GLU A 44 -6.61 -0.39 13.74
CA GLU A 44 -6.31 -1.83 13.71
C GLU A 44 -6.44 -2.42 12.30
N ASP A 45 -7.40 -1.95 11.51
CA ASP A 45 -7.57 -2.35 10.10
C ASP A 45 -6.47 -1.77 9.17
N ALA A 46 -5.72 -0.78 9.64
CA ALA A 46 -4.65 -0.12 8.89
C ALA A 46 -3.28 -0.83 9.02
N VAL A 47 -3.16 -1.87 9.84
CA VAL A 47 -1.89 -2.59 10.05
C VAL A 47 -1.68 -3.61 8.92
N GLY A 48 -0.62 -3.41 8.12
CA GLY A 48 -0.28 -4.32 7.04
C GLY A 48 -0.26 -3.65 5.66
N TYR A 49 -0.18 -4.48 4.62
CA TYR A 49 -0.27 -4.02 3.24
C TYR A 49 -1.69 -3.58 2.92
N GLN A 50 -1.86 -2.30 2.61
CA GLN A 50 -3.12 -1.68 2.24
C GLN A 50 -3.24 -1.60 0.72
N PRO A 51 -4.37 -2.04 0.12
CA PRO A 51 -4.54 -2.01 -1.33
C PRO A 51 -4.40 -0.57 -1.87
N ILE A 52 -3.73 -0.43 -3.01
CA ILE A 52 -3.53 0.87 -3.67
C ILE A 52 -4.12 0.86 -5.07
N ASP A 53 -4.54 2.03 -5.54
CA ASP A 53 -4.98 2.23 -6.92
C ASP A 53 -3.80 2.44 -7.88
N GLU A 54 -4.10 2.39 -9.18
CA GLU A 54 -3.12 2.58 -10.25
C GLU A 54 -2.35 3.90 -10.12
N LYS A 55 -3.05 4.98 -9.77
CA LYS A 55 -2.45 6.32 -9.65
C LYS A 55 -1.45 6.37 -8.51
N THR A 56 -1.74 5.70 -7.40
CA THR A 56 -0.87 5.59 -6.24
C THR A 56 0.32 4.70 -6.55
N ALA A 57 0.11 3.55 -7.21
CA ALA A 57 1.18 2.68 -7.67
C ALA A 57 2.13 3.41 -8.63
N ALA A 58 1.60 4.10 -9.66
CA ALA A 58 2.41 4.88 -10.60
C ALA A 58 3.24 5.97 -9.91
N ARG A 59 2.67 6.64 -8.91
CA ARG A 59 3.41 7.63 -8.11
C ARG A 59 4.52 6.98 -7.29
N ALA A 60 4.23 5.85 -6.65
CA ALA A 60 5.21 5.10 -5.86
C ALA A 60 6.39 4.66 -6.73
N MET A 61 6.11 4.00 -7.87
CA MET A 61 7.14 3.55 -8.82
C MET A 61 8.00 4.71 -9.32
N LYS A 62 7.37 5.84 -9.68
CA LYS A 62 8.09 7.05 -10.08
C LYS A 62 9.02 7.57 -8.98
N ASN A 63 8.54 7.63 -7.73
CA ASN A 63 9.35 8.08 -6.59
C ASN A 63 10.52 7.14 -6.29
N ARG A 64 10.32 5.83 -6.52
CA ARG A 64 11.35 4.79 -6.40
C ARG A 64 12.29 4.67 -7.62
N LYS A 65 12.09 5.51 -8.64
CA LYS A 65 12.80 5.46 -9.94
C LYS A 65 12.63 4.12 -10.69
N VAL A 66 11.55 3.39 -10.40
CA VAL A 66 11.18 2.17 -11.12
C VAL A 66 10.35 2.55 -12.34
N GLY A 67 10.87 2.27 -13.53
CA GLY A 67 10.19 2.45 -14.80
C GLY A 67 9.24 1.30 -15.09
N ILE A 68 7.94 1.59 -15.20
CA ILE A 68 6.96 0.65 -15.74
C ILE A 68 6.88 0.86 -17.25
N PRO A 69 7.09 -0.18 -18.10
CA PRO A 69 7.07 0.01 -19.54
C PRO A 69 5.69 0.41 -20.07
N ASP A 70 5.68 1.16 -21.18
CA ASP A 70 4.43 1.55 -21.83
C ASP A 70 3.60 0.32 -22.25
N GLY A 71 2.28 0.42 -22.11
CA GLY A 71 1.33 -0.64 -22.44
C GLY A 71 1.16 -1.72 -21.37
N PHE A 72 1.95 -1.70 -20.29
CA PHE A 72 1.73 -2.57 -19.14
C PHE A 72 0.53 -2.07 -18.34
N ALA A 73 -0.51 -2.90 -18.24
CA ALA A 73 -1.75 -2.53 -17.57
C ALA A 73 -1.68 -2.87 -16.07
N PHE A 74 -1.98 -1.92 -15.20
CA PHE A 74 -2.08 -2.17 -13.76
C PHE A 74 -3.18 -3.21 -13.47
N VAL A 75 -2.88 -4.17 -12.60
CA VAL A 75 -3.82 -5.21 -12.17
C VAL A 75 -4.25 -4.94 -10.73
N ASP A 76 -3.28 -4.86 -9.82
CA ASP A 76 -3.46 -4.59 -8.40
C ASP A 76 -2.11 -4.25 -7.76
N GLY A 77 -2.18 -3.77 -6.51
CA GLY A 77 -1.01 -3.49 -5.70
C GLY A 77 -1.40 -3.20 -4.27
N ALA A 78 -0.40 -3.13 -3.39
CA ALA A 78 -0.59 -2.64 -2.04
C ALA A 78 0.64 -1.88 -1.54
N ALA A 79 0.45 -1.08 -0.51
CA ALA A 79 1.48 -0.34 0.18
C ALA A 79 1.49 -0.69 1.66
N TYR A 80 2.67 -0.89 2.22
CA TYR A 80 2.89 -0.98 3.65
C TYR A 80 3.47 0.36 4.11
N TYR A 81 2.61 1.17 4.72
CA TYR A 81 2.99 2.50 5.20
C TYR A 81 3.69 2.39 6.55
N VAL A 82 4.88 2.97 6.66
CA VAL A 82 5.64 3.00 7.92
C VAL A 82 5.62 4.38 8.53
N PHE A 83 5.64 4.45 9.86
CA PHE A 83 5.71 5.72 10.57
C PHE A 83 7.06 6.43 10.37
N SER A 84 8.14 5.66 10.24
CA SER A 84 9.49 6.14 10.01
C SER A 84 10.17 5.25 8.97
N GLY A 85 10.92 5.86 8.06
CA GLY A 85 11.57 5.16 6.96
C GLY A 85 10.83 5.35 5.63
N ALA A 86 11.14 4.50 4.66
CA ALA A 86 10.47 4.46 3.36
C ALA A 86 9.35 3.41 3.35
N ASP A 87 8.18 3.77 2.82
CA ASP A 87 7.06 2.86 2.64
C ASP A 87 7.43 1.70 1.71
N SER A 88 6.95 0.49 1.99
CA SER A 88 7.11 -0.63 1.06
C SER A 88 5.92 -0.74 0.11
N TYR A 89 6.17 -1.15 -1.13
CA TYR A 89 5.14 -1.26 -2.16
C TYR A 89 5.26 -2.59 -2.88
N TRP A 90 4.13 -3.20 -3.23
CA TRP A 90 4.08 -4.20 -4.28
C TRP A 90 3.04 -3.82 -5.32
N ALA A 91 3.32 -4.12 -6.59
CA ALA A 91 2.41 -3.88 -7.69
C ALA A 91 2.53 -4.96 -8.74
N ARG A 92 1.41 -5.29 -9.38
CA ARG A 92 1.33 -6.25 -10.47
C ARG A 92 0.77 -5.58 -11.71
N TYR A 93 1.45 -5.83 -12.81
CA TYR A 93 1.10 -5.32 -14.13
C TYR A 93 0.99 -6.48 -15.12
N ARG A 94 0.05 -6.39 -16.06
CA ARG A 94 -0.08 -7.31 -17.18
C ARG A 94 0.65 -6.74 -18.39
N ALA A 95 1.57 -7.50 -18.96
CA ALA A 95 2.26 -7.14 -20.19
C ALA A 95 1.38 -7.44 -21.42
N PRO A 96 1.43 -6.62 -22.48
CA PRO A 96 0.64 -6.83 -23.70
C PRO A 96 1.24 -7.84 -24.69
N GLY A 97 2.48 -8.31 -24.45
CA GLY A 97 3.24 -9.18 -25.36
C GLY A 97 3.72 -10.48 -24.71
N ASP A 98 4.68 -11.13 -25.37
CA ASP A 98 5.26 -12.37 -24.85
C ASP A 98 6.36 -12.11 -23.80
N PHE A 99 6.90 -13.21 -23.26
CA PHE A 99 7.88 -13.15 -22.18
C PHE A 99 9.18 -12.45 -22.58
N ALA A 100 9.66 -12.66 -23.82
CA ALA A 100 10.90 -12.08 -24.30
C ALA A 100 10.75 -10.58 -24.53
N ASP A 101 9.62 -10.17 -25.13
CA ASP A 101 9.27 -8.77 -25.34
C ASP A 101 9.10 -8.04 -24.00
N ALA A 102 8.40 -8.66 -23.04
CA ALA A 102 8.23 -8.08 -21.72
C ALA A 102 9.58 -7.91 -20.99
N LYS A 103 10.45 -8.92 -21.03
CA LYS A 103 11.80 -8.85 -20.46
C LYS A 103 12.62 -7.70 -21.07
N SER A 104 12.56 -7.56 -22.39
CA SER A 104 13.25 -6.49 -23.13
C SER A 104 12.68 -5.10 -22.79
N ALA A 105 11.35 -4.97 -22.72
CA ALA A 105 10.67 -3.72 -22.37
C ALA A 105 11.01 -3.28 -20.94
N VAL A 106 11.05 -4.22 -19.98
CA VAL A 106 11.44 -3.94 -18.59
C VAL A 106 12.90 -3.48 -18.52
N ALA A 107 13.83 -4.15 -19.19
CA ALA A 107 15.23 -3.72 -19.24
C ALA A 107 15.39 -2.32 -19.86
N LYS A 108 14.64 -2.02 -20.94
CA LYS A 108 14.65 -0.71 -21.60
C LYS A 108 14.09 0.41 -20.70
N ALA A 109 13.04 0.13 -19.94
CA ALA A 109 12.44 1.10 -19.02
C ALA A 109 13.33 1.37 -17.78
N ASN A 110 14.24 0.44 -17.46
CA ASN A 110 15.09 0.48 -16.26
C ASN A 110 16.58 0.33 -16.62
N PRO A 111 17.19 1.26 -17.39
CA PRO A 111 18.56 1.11 -17.90
C PRO A 111 19.65 1.15 -16.82
N HIS A 112 19.30 1.57 -15.60
CA HIS A 112 20.20 1.64 -14.45
C HIS A 112 20.18 0.36 -13.61
N PHE A 113 19.23 -0.54 -13.88
CA PHE A 113 19.18 -1.84 -13.24
C PHE A 113 20.18 -2.79 -13.93
N PRO A 114 20.69 -3.82 -13.22
CA PRO A 114 21.41 -4.92 -13.85
C PRO A 114 20.55 -5.63 -14.92
N ALA A 115 21.17 -6.50 -15.71
CA ALA A 115 20.42 -7.31 -16.66
C ALA A 115 19.47 -8.28 -15.93
N LEU A 116 18.25 -8.47 -16.47
CA LEU A 116 17.32 -9.49 -15.97
C LEU A 116 17.93 -10.88 -16.17
N ARG A 117 18.07 -11.63 -15.08
CA ARG A 117 18.51 -13.03 -15.11
C ARG A 117 17.30 -13.95 -15.08
N ASP A 118 17.33 -15.01 -15.88
CA ASP A 118 16.32 -16.06 -15.79
C ASP A 118 16.51 -16.84 -14.49
N ILE A 119 15.41 -17.22 -13.84
CA ILE A 119 15.44 -17.93 -12.56
C ILE A 119 14.58 -19.20 -12.64
N PRO A 120 14.92 -20.25 -11.89
CA PRO A 120 14.06 -21.41 -11.77
C PRO A 120 12.86 -21.13 -10.84
N CYS A 121 11.88 -22.03 -10.86
CA CYS A 121 10.66 -21.89 -10.07
C CYS A 121 10.85 -22.08 -8.55
N ASP A 122 11.98 -22.66 -8.13
CA ASP A 122 12.38 -22.84 -6.73
C ASP A 122 13.30 -21.71 -6.23
N ASP A 123 13.56 -20.69 -7.04
CA ASP A 123 14.34 -19.53 -6.63
C ASP A 123 13.58 -18.74 -5.53
N HIS A 124 14.29 -18.39 -4.47
CA HIS A 124 13.76 -17.68 -3.31
C HIS A 124 13.07 -16.36 -3.65
N TYR A 125 13.49 -15.65 -4.71
CA TYR A 125 12.81 -14.42 -5.13
C TYR A 125 11.38 -14.72 -5.54
N LEU A 126 11.16 -15.80 -6.28
CA LEU A 126 9.82 -16.19 -6.72
C LEU A 126 8.94 -16.59 -5.54
N HIS A 127 9.50 -17.18 -4.50
CA HIS A 127 8.79 -17.46 -3.25
C HIS A 127 8.39 -16.17 -2.53
N SER A 128 9.31 -15.21 -2.42
CA SER A 128 9.07 -13.88 -1.82
C SER A 128 7.98 -13.08 -2.54
N PHE A 129 7.95 -13.14 -3.88
CA PHE A 129 6.86 -12.56 -4.68
C PHE A 129 5.56 -13.39 -4.61
N GLY A 130 5.69 -14.71 -4.44
CA GLY A 130 4.61 -15.69 -4.55
C GLY A 130 3.55 -15.57 -3.47
N GLU A 131 3.94 -15.22 -2.23
CA GLU A 131 2.98 -15.02 -1.13
C GLU A 131 1.98 -13.91 -1.44
N HIS A 132 2.42 -12.84 -2.10
CA HIS A 132 1.56 -11.70 -2.45
C HIS A 132 0.85 -11.88 -3.80
N ALA A 133 1.53 -12.44 -4.81
CA ALA A 133 0.99 -12.54 -6.16
C ALA A 133 0.14 -13.81 -6.42
N LYS A 134 0.06 -14.74 -5.44
CA LYS A 134 -0.61 -16.04 -5.55
C LYS A 134 -0.18 -16.83 -6.79
N LEU A 135 1.09 -16.70 -7.18
CA LEU A 135 1.62 -17.37 -8.36
C LEU A 135 1.82 -18.85 -8.08
N SER A 136 1.24 -19.70 -8.92
CA SER A 136 1.53 -21.13 -8.94
C SER A 136 2.45 -21.42 -10.12
N CYS A 137 3.69 -21.82 -9.82
CA CYS A 137 4.63 -22.19 -10.85
C CYS A 137 4.31 -23.56 -11.44
N THR A 138 4.43 -23.66 -12.75
CA THR A 138 4.29 -24.89 -13.52
C THR A 138 5.61 -25.17 -14.24
N PRO A 139 5.84 -26.40 -14.76
CA PRO A 139 7.04 -26.70 -15.54
C PRO A 139 7.23 -25.83 -16.79
N THR A 140 6.16 -25.19 -17.28
CA THR A 140 6.18 -24.28 -18.44
C THR A 140 6.32 -22.81 -18.05
N THR A 141 6.33 -22.50 -16.75
CA THR A 141 6.47 -21.13 -16.26
C THR A 141 7.88 -20.62 -16.52
N ARG A 142 7.97 -19.45 -17.15
CA ARG A 142 9.24 -18.75 -17.39
C ARG A 142 9.32 -17.54 -16.49
N THR A 143 10.45 -17.33 -15.85
CA THR A 143 10.64 -16.23 -14.90
C THR A 143 11.99 -15.57 -15.10
N ALA A 144 12.01 -14.26 -14.98
CA ALA A 144 13.24 -13.47 -15.01
C ALA A 144 13.16 -12.36 -13.96
N VAL A 145 14.22 -12.21 -13.18
CA VAL A 145 14.29 -11.24 -12.08
C VAL A 145 15.45 -10.27 -12.28
N VAL A 146 15.26 -9.06 -11.79
CA VAL A 146 16.33 -8.11 -11.51
C VAL A 146 16.10 -7.48 -10.15
N VAL A 147 17.19 -7.24 -9.44
CA VAL A 147 17.18 -6.54 -8.16
C VAL A 147 18.20 -5.41 -8.22
N ALA A 148 17.78 -4.21 -7.82
CA ALA A 148 18.63 -3.04 -7.69
C ALA A 148 18.38 -2.38 -6.33
N TYR A 149 19.30 -1.55 -5.86
CA TYR A 149 19.04 -0.72 -4.69
C TYR A 149 18.10 0.43 -5.09
N ALA A 150 17.31 0.90 -4.15
CA ALA A 150 16.50 2.09 -4.33
C ALA A 150 17.40 3.32 -4.55
N GLY A 151 17.03 4.16 -5.51
CA GLY A 151 17.76 5.40 -5.80
C GLY A 151 19.13 5.21 -6.45
N ASP A 152 20.07 6.11 -6.16
CA ASP A 152 21.41 6.14 -6.79
C ASP A 152 22.48 5.47 -5.90
N HIS A 153 22.13 4.32 -5.30
CA HIS A 153 23.05 3.66 -4.36
C HIS A 153 24.33 3.21 -5.08
N PRO A 154 25.54 3.52 -4.56
CA PRO A 154 26.79 3.33 -5.29
C PRO A 154 27.29 1.88 -5.36
N LYS A 155 26.63 0.95 -4.66
CA LYS A 155 27.00 -0.47 -4.62
C LYS A 155 26.06 -1.28 -5.48
N PRO A 156 26.55 -2.26 -6.27
CA PRO A 156 25.68 -3.23 -6.92
C PRO A 156 24.98 -4.10 -5.86
N VAL A 157 23.71 -4.43 -6.08
CA VAL A 157 23.04 -5.46 -5.28
C VAL A 157 23.75 -6.78 -5.57
N THR A 158 24.32 -7.39 -4.55
CA THR A 158 24.82 -8.76 -4.65
C THR A 158 23.67 -9.71 -4.38
N ASP A 159 23.52 -10.76 -5.18
CA ASP A 159 22.50 -11.83 -5.08
C ASP A 159 22.43 -12.55 -3.71
N LYS A 160 23.29 -12.19 -2.76
CA LYS A 160 23.47 -12.85 -1.45
C LYS A 160 22.55 -12.33 -0.33
N TYR A 161 21.68 -11.35 -0.57
CA TYR A 161 20.84 -10.79 0.50
C TYR A 161 19.35 -10.71 0.13
N PRO A 162 18.61 -11.83 0.26
CA PRO A 162 17.19 -11.76 0.57
C PRO A 162 17.03 -11.16 1.97
N GLY A 163 16.61 -9.90 2.04
CA GLY A 163 16.50 -9.14 3.29
C GLY A 163 17.33 -7.85 3.32
N ALA A 164 18.04 -7.51 2.24
CA ALA A 164 18.54 -6.15 2.09
C ALA A 164 17.36 -5.20 2.04
N SER A 165 17.34 -4.24 2.96
CA SER A 165 16.40 -3.15 2.92
C SER A 165 16.75 -2.16 1.81
N ASP A 166 15.80 -1.35 1.38
CA ASP A 166 15.97 -0.36 0.30
C ASP A 166 16.36 -0.98 -1.04
N VAL A 167 15.66 -2.05 -1.43
CA VAL A 167 15.84 -2.71 -2.73
C VAL A 167 14.55 -2.69 -3.55
N GLU A 168 14.74 -2.57 -4.85
CA GLU A 168 13.74 -2.63 -5.90
C GLU A 168 13.91 -3.96 -6.63
N SER A 169 12.88 -4.80 -6.59
CA SER A 169 12.86 -6.10 -7.25
C SER A 169 11.79 -6.09 -8.33
N LEU A 170 12.17 -6.47 -9.55
CA LEU A 170 11.25 -6.62 -10.68
C LEU A 170 11.34 -8.06 -11.17
N LEU A 171 10.19 -8.71 -11.26
CA LEU A 171 10.06 -10.09 -11.67
C LEU A 171 9.06 -10.17 -12.84
N VAL A 172 9.55 -10.60 -14.00
CA VAL A 172 8.73 -10.93 -15.16
C VAL A 172 8.38 -12.41 -15.07
N VAL A 173 7.09 -12.75 -15.17
CA VAL A 173 6.59 -14.13 -15.10
C VAL A 173 5.65 -14.41 -16.27
N ASP A 174 5.93 -15.48 -16.99
CA ASP A 174 4.98 -16.08 -17.92
C ASP A 174 4.20 -17.20 -17.22
N THR A 175 2.91 -16.97 -17.02
CA THR A 175 2.00 -17.92 -16.35
C THR A 175 1.33 -18.91 -17.31
N GLY A 176 1.59 -18.81 -18.61
CA GLY A 176 0.85 -19.54 -19.66
C GLY A 176 -0.52 -18.92 -19.99
N ALA A 177 -1.16 -18.24 -19.03
CA ALA A 177 -2.35 -17.41 -19.28
C ALA A 177 -2.01 -15.98 -19.77
N GLY A 178 -0.75 -15.59 -19.59
CA GLY A 178 -0.24 -14.28 -19.95
C GLY A 178 1.01 -13.92 -19.15
N VAL A 179 1.63 -12.82 -19.55
CA VAL A 179 2.87 -12.33 -18.95
C VAL A 179 2.58 -11.23 -17.95
N LEU A 180 3.18 -11.34 -16.78
CA LEU A 180 3.04 -10.42 -15.66
C LEU A 180 4.39 -9.80 -15.34
N LEU A 181 4.37 -8.53 -14.94
CA LEU A 181 5.46 -7.87 -14.22
C LEU A 181 5.01 -7.68 -12.78
N LEU A 182 5.76 -8.26 -11.86
CA LEU A 182 5.63 -8.03 -10.43
C LEU A 182 6.74 -7.10 -10.00
N VAL A 183 6.37 -6.07 -9.25
CA VAL A 183 7.30 -5.09 -8.69
C VAL A 183 7.17 -5.12 -7.18
N SER A 184 8.31 -5.17 -6.51
CA SER A 184 8.41 -5.07 -5.05
C SER A 184 9.47 -4.05 -4.69
N SER A 185 9.05 -3.00 -4.00
CA SER A 185 9.88 -1.93 -3.47
C SER A 185 9.94 -2.08 -1.96
N ALA A 186 11.03 -2.59 -1.42
CA ALA A 186 11.24 -2.64 0.02
C ALA A 186 11.80 -1.29 0.49
N GLY A 187 11.20 -0.70 1.52
CA GLY A 187 11.78 0.46 2.22
C GLY A 187 12.13 0.10 3.66
N HIS A 188 13.18 0.72 4.20
CA HIS A 188 13.48 0.73 5.64
C HIS A 188 13.19 2.08 6.30
#